data_AF-A0A353E591-F1
#
_entry.id   AF-A0A353E591-F1
#
_cell.length_a   1.000
_cell.length_b   1.000
_cell.length_c   1.000
_cell.angle_alpha   90.00
_cell.angle_beta   90.00
_cell.angle_gamma   90.00
#
_symmetry.space_group_name_H-M   'P 1'
#
loop_
_entity.id
_entity.type
_entity.pdbx_description
1 polymer ?
#
loop_
_entity_poly.entity_id
_entity_poly.type
_entity_poly.pdbx_seq_one_letter_code
_entity_poly.pdbx_strand_id
1 'polypeptide(L)'
;FGGDLKVLVGFDSEGNILGYTILQTSETPGLGAKAATWFQKDGKGCVIGKNPKEGDLHVSKDDKSGNAVDAITASTITSRAFLKAINQAYAAYTHKGVDGESGATKVKKG
;
A
#
# COMPACT_ATOMS: atom_id res chain seq x y z
N PHE A 1 10.33 -15.40 2.69
CA PHE A 1 9.56 -14.78 1.59
C PHE A 1 10.14 -15.30 0.29
N GLY A 2 9.34 -15.90 -0.59
CA GLY A 2 9.86 -16.65 -1.75
C GLY A 2 9.05 -16.53 -3.03
N GLY A 3 8.02 -15.66 -3.09
CA GLY A 3 7.23 -15.48 -4.30
C GLY A 3 6.43 -14.18 -4.29
N ASP A 4 5.59 -13.98 -5.31
CA ASP A 4 4.90 -12.72 -5.56
C ASP A 4 3.85 -12.36 -4.49
N LEU A 5 3.78 -11.07 -4.17
CA LEU A 5 2.72 -10.44 -3.38
C LEU A 5 2.04 -9.38 -4.24
N LYS A 6 0.75 -9.56 -4.51
CA LYS A 6 -0.09 -8.61 -5.25
C LYS A 6 -1.14 -8.04 -4.31
N VAL A 7 -1.17 -6.72 -4.19
CA VAL A 7 -2.09 -5.99 -3.33
C VAL A 7 -2.78 -4.92 -4.16
N LEU A 8 -4.10 -4.85 -4.05
CA LEU A 8 -4.90 -3.72 -4.52
C LEU A 8 -5.12 -2.79 -3.33
N VAL A 9 -4.84 -1.50 -3.51
CA VAL A 9 -4.98 -0.48 -2.47
C VAL A 9 -5.82 0.65 -3.02
N GLY A 10 -6.79 1.11 -2.24
CA GLY A 10 -7.61 2.28 -2.54
C GLY A 10 -7.10 3.50 -1.76
N PHE A 11 -6.95 4.62 -2.46
CA PHE A 11 -6.59 5.91 -1.88
C PHE A 11 -7.70 6.92 -2.14
N ASP A 12 -7.90 7.86 -1.22
CA ASP A 12 -8.71 9.05 -1.50
C ASP A 12 -7.91 10.13 -2.26
N SER A 13 -8.57 11.25 -2.57
CA SER A 13 -7.94 12.39 -3.25
C SER A 13 -6.85 13.09 -2.42
N GLU A 14 -6.87 12.93 -1.10
CA GLU A 14 -5.88 13.52 -0.19
C GLU A 14 -4.66 12.60 0.02
N GLY A 15 -4.77 11.34 -0.41
CA GLY A 15 -3.76 10.30 -0.31
C GLY A 15 -3.96 9.34 0.86
N ASN A 16 -5.04 9.46 1.63
CA ASN A 16 -5.29 8.54 2.73
C ASN A 16 -5.71 7.16 2.19
N ILE A 17 -5.24 6.11 2.85
CA ILE A 17 -5.58 4.72 2.51
C ILE A 17 -7.01 4.44 2.95
N LEU A 18 -7.90 4.17 2.00
CA LEU A 18 -9.29 3.79 2.26
C LEU A 18 -9.45 2.30 2.57
N GLY A 19 -8.61 1.48 1.96
CA GLY A 19 -8.75 0.03 2.00
C GLY A 19 -7.66 -0.69 1.21
N TYR A 20 -7.51 -1.99 1.45
CA TYR A 20 -6.68 -2.84 0.62
C TYR A 20 -7.27 -4.25 0.52
N THR A 21 -6.84 -4.98 -0.51
CA THR A 21 -7.16 -6.39 -0.73
C THR A 21 -5.93 -7.11 -1.26
N ILE A 22 -5.57 -8.23 -0.63
CA ILE A 22 -4.48 -9.08 -1.11
C ILE A 22 -5.04 -9.98 -2.21
N LEU A 23 -4.56 -9.79 -3.44
CA LEU A 23 -5.00 -10.55 -4.61
C LEU A 23 -4.25 -11.88 -4.75
N GLN A 24 -2.97 -11.86 -4.40
CA GLN A 24 -2.10 -13.03 -4.49
C GLN A 24 -0.98 -12.91 -3.46
N THR A 25 -0.63 -14.02 -2.83
CA THR A 25 0.54 -14.14 -1.98
C THR A 25 1.09 -15.55 -2.10
N SER A 26 2.35 -15.68 -2.48
CA SER A 26 3.08 -16.95 -2.52
C SER A 26 3.84 -17.23 -1.23
N GLU A 27 3.44 -16.59 -0.12
CA GLU A 27 4.11 -16.78 1.15
C GLU A 27 3.71 -18.06 1.88
N THR A 28 4.53 -18.39 2.89
CA THR A 28 4.33 -19.50 3.82
C THR A 28 2.87 -19.59 4.26
N PRO A 29 2.26 -20.79 4.24
CA PRO A 29 0.85 -20.98 4.59
C PRO A 29 0.46 -20.27 5.89
N GLY A 30 -0.65 -19.52 5.87
CA GLY A 30 -1.20 -18.81 7.02
C GLY A 30 -0.77 -17.35 7.16
N LEU A 31 0.23 -16.87 6.39
CA LEU A 31 0.75 -15.53 6.57
C LEU A 31 0.00 -14.45 5.78
N GLY A 32 -0.40 -14.76 4.55
CA GLY A 32 -1.32 -13.91 3.78
C GLY A 32 -2.68 -13.74 4.45
N ALA A 33 -3.18 -14.80 5.11
CA ALA A 33 -4.41 -14.76 5.89
C ALA A 33 -4.29 -13.79 7.09
N LYS A 34 -3.13 -13.75 7.75
CA LYS A 34 -2.86 -12.77 8.81
C LYS A 34 -2.78 -11.36 8.26
N ALA A 35 -2.08 -11.14 7.15
CA ALA A 35 -2.00 -9.82 6.53
C ALA A 35 -3.36 -9.29 6.08
N ALA A 36 -4.31 -10.15 5.71
CA ALA A 36 -5.66 -9.74 5.34
C ALA A 36 -6.46 -9.10 6.49
N THR A 37 -6.12 -9.39 7.76
CA THR A 37 -6.80 -8.84 8.95
C THR A 37 -5.90 -7.91 9.77
N TRP A 38 -4.59 -8.15 9.80
CA TRP A 38 -3.63 -7.45 10.66
C TRP A 38 -3.44 -5.98 10.32
N PHE A 39 -3.50 -5.62 9.04
CA PHE A 39 -3.34 -4.24 8.59
C PHE A 39 -4.69 -3.53 8.36
N GLN A 40 -5.82 -4.21 8.63
CA GLN A 40 -7.15 -3.60 8.57
C GLN A 40 -7.40 -2.67 9.76
N LYS A 41 -8.54 -1.95 9.73
CA LYS A 41 -8.93 -0.97 10.76
C LYS A 41 -8.85 -1.50 12.19
N ASP A 42 -9.21 -2.76 12.41
CA ASP A 42 -9.22 -3.40 13.75
C ASP A 42 -7.92 -4.16 14.06
N GLY A 43 -6.98 -4.17 13.11
CA GLY A 43 -5.71 -4.86 13.22
C GLY A 43 -4.65 -4.02 13.92
N LYS A 44 -3.70 -4.69 14.60
CA LYS A 44 -2.60 -4.01 15.31
C LYS A 44 -1.71 -3.18 14.37
N GLY A 45 -1.53 -3.64 13.14
CA GLY A 45 -0.76 -2.94 12.11
C GLY A 45 -1.63 -2.06 11.23
N CYS A 46 -2.74 -1.50 11.70
CA CYS A 46 -3.67 -0.76 10.86
C CYS A 46 -2.97 0.25 9.93
N VAL A 47 -3.23 0.13 8.63
CA VAL A 47 -2.79 1.08 7.59
C VAL A 47 -3.93 1.95 7.07
N ILE A 48 -5.17 1.62 7.41
CA ILE A 48 -6.35 2.37 6.98
C ILE A 48 -6.35 3.76 7.64
N GLY A 49 -6.47 4.80 6.84
CA GLY A 49 -6.38 6.19 7.27
C GLY A 49 -4.96 6.75 7.37
N LYS A 50 -3.91 5.94 7.17
CA LYS A 50 -2.55 6.48 7.01
C LYS A 50 -2.40 7.13 5.63
N ASN A 51 -1.52 8.13 5.54
CA ASN A 51 -1.29 8.89 4.32
C ASN A 51 0.16 8.74 3.84
N PRO A 52 0.43 7.96 2.76
CA PRO A 52 1.78 7.80 2.23
C PRO A 52 2.37 9.08 1.61
N LYS A 53 1.57 10.14 1.41
CA LYS A 53 2.03 11.47 0.97
C LYS A 53 2.93 12.14 2.01
N GLU A 54 2.64 11.91 3.29
CA GLU A 54 3.34 12.53 4.42
C GLU A 54 4.63 11.76 4.79
N GLY A 55 4.83 10.59 4.19
CA GLY A 55 6.02 9.77 4.36
C GLY A 55 5.74 8.30 4.06
N ASP A 56 6.78 7.54 3.72
CA ASP A 56 6.64 6.12 3.43
C ASP A 56 6.17 5.31 4.65
N LEU A 57 5.24 4.38 4.42
CA LEU A 57 4.89 3.39 5.44
C LEU A 57 6.08 2.45 5.68
N HIS A 58 6.39 2.22 6.96
CA HIS A 58 7.49 1.36 7.37
C HIS A 58 7.14 0.63 8.66
N VAL A 59 7.88 -0.44 8.95
CA VAL A 59 7.64 -1.21 10.18
C VAL A 59 8.15 -0.44 11.40
N SER A 60 7.37 -0.42 12.47
CA SER A 60 7.68 0.26 13.73
C SER A 60 8.97 -0.22 14.42
N LYS A 61 9.52 -1.35 13.96
CA LYS A 61 10.79 -1.93 14.41
C LYS A 61 12.01 -1.19 13.83
N ASP A 62 11.89 -0.59 12.65
CA ASP A 62 12.97 0.20 12.04
C ASP A 62 12.99 1.62 12.65
N ASP A 63 11.81 2.23 12.78
CA ASP A 63 11.62 3.54 13.40
C ASP A 63 10.18 3.67 13.91
N LYS A 64 9.95 4.49 14.95
CA LYS A 64 8.62 4.69 15.56
C LYS A 64 7.95 6.01 15.17
N SER A 65 8.56 6.82 14.30
CA SER A 65 8.04 8.11 13.91
C SER A 65 7.14 8.04 12.67
N GLY A 66 6.30 9.06 12.47
CA GLY A 66 5.47 9.22 11.28
C GLY A 66 4.62 7.98 10.95
N ASN A 67 4.79 7.47 9.72
CA ASN A 67 4.02 6.35 9.17
C ASN A 67 4.53 4.96 9.61
N ALA A 68 4.93 4.83 10.87
CA ALA A 68 5.27 3.56 11.49
C ALA A 68 4.04 2.65 11.63
N VAL A 69 4.22 1.35 11.35
CA VAL A 69 3.18 0.31 11.37
C VAL A 69 3.69 -0.93 12.10
N ASP A 70 2.87 -1.52 12.97
CA ASP A 70 3.24 -2.75 13.65
C ASP A 70 3.31 -3.95 12.71
N ALA A 71 4.49 -4.55 12.64
CA ALA A 71 4.72 -5.77 11.88
C ALA A 71 3.98 -6.96 12.48
N ILE A 72 3.63 -7.92 11.64
CA ILE A 72 3.13 -9.23 12.08
C ILE A 72 4.27 -9.94 12.83
N THR A 73 3.97 -10.43 14.03
CA THR A 73 4.93 -11.16 14.86
C THR A 73 5.58 -12.31 14.08
N ALA A 74 6.90 -12.44 14.20
CA ALA A 74 7.74 -13.42 13.51
C ALA A 74 7.71 -13.34 11.96
N SER A 75 7.18 -12.25 11.39
CA SER A 75 6.93 -12.12 9.94
C SER A 75 7.33 -10.74 9.40
N THR A 76 8.46 -10.22 9.86
CA THR A 76 8.91 -8.86 9.54
C THR A 76 9.20 -8.66 8.05
N ILE A 77 9.72 -9.68 7.34
CA ILE A 77 10.02 -9.59 5.90
C ILE A 77 8.73 -9.32 5.11
N THR A 78 7.67 -10.06 5.44
CA THR A 78 6.34 -9.92 4.87
C THR A 78 5.73 -8.57 5.13
N SER A 79 5.79 -8.11 6.39
CA SER A 79 5.25 -6.80 6.75
C SER A 79 5.97 -5.69 5.97
N ARG A 80 7.29 -5.76 5.86
CA ARG A 80 8.05 -4.81 5.03
C ARG A 80 7.66 -4.89 3.54
N ALA A 81 7.49 -6.09 3.00
CA ALA A 81 7.07 -6.27 1.60
C ALA A 81 5.67 -5.69 1.34
N PHE A 82 4.73 -5.89 2.26
CA PHE A 82 3.38 -5.36 2.18
C PHE A 82 3.36 -3.82 2.23
N LEU A 83 4.05 -3.22 3.20
CA LEU A 83 4.15 -1.76 3.30
C LEU A 83 4.85 -1.15 2.09
N LYS A 84 5.94 -1.80 1.62
CA LYS A 84 6.62 -1.39 0.38
C LYS A 84 5.66 -1.44 -0.82
N ALA A 85 4.82 -2.48 -0.93
CA ALA A 85 3.84 -2.57 -2.01
C ALA A 85 2.82 -1.41 -1.97
N ILE A 86 2.37 -0.99 -0.78
CA ILE A 86 1.50 0.18 -0.62
C ILE A 86 2.20 1.45 -1.08
N ASN A 87 3.44 1.70 -0.63
CA ASN A 87 4.20 2.90 -1.03
C ASN A 87 4.41 2.94 -2.54
N GLN A 88 4.74 1.80 -3.16
CA GLN A 88 4.89 1.70 -4.62
C GLN A 88 3.56 1.92 -5.36
N ALA A 89 2.44 1.41 -4.82
CA ALA A 89 1.12 1.67 -5.39
C ALA A 89 0.75 3.16 -5.31
N TYR A 90 1.06 3.81 -4.19
CA TYR A 90 0.85 5.25 -4.03
C TYR A 90 1.73 6.07 -4.98
N ALA A 91 3.01 5.72 -5.11
CA ALA A 91 3.90 6.33 -6.08
C ALA A 91 3.36 6.16 -7.51
N ALA A 92 2.93 4.96 -7.90
CA ALA A 92 2.33 4.75 -9.22
C ALA A 92 1.03 5.55 -9.43
N TYR A 93 0.22 5.73 -8.38
CA TYR A 93 -0.97 6.57 -8.41
C TYR A 93 -0.65 8.05 -8.60
N THR A 94 0.31 8.60 -7.85
CA THR A 94 0.70 10.02 -7.95
C THR A 94 1.51 10.32 -9.21
N HIS A 95 2.37 9.40 -9.66
CA HIS A 95 3.07 9.52 -10.95
C HIS A 95 2.10 9.44 -12.14
N LYS A 96 1.01 8.67 -12.05
CA LYS A 96 -0.08 8.73 -13.05
C LYS A 96 -0.96 9.97 -12.91
N GLY A 97 -0.94 10.65 -11.76
CA GLY A 97 -1.71 11.88 -11.51
C GLY A 97 -1.09 13.14 -12.09
N VAL A 98 0.18 13.12 -12.53
CA VAL A 98 0.89 14.29 -13.08
C VAL A 98 1.05 14.28 -14.61
N ASP A 99 0.77 13.18 -15.30
CA ASP A 99 0.64 13.13 -16.78
C ASP A 99 -0.84 13.22 -17.23
N GLY A 100 -1.62 14.03 -16.51
CA GLY A 100 -2.98 14.42 -16.87
C GLY A 100 -3.05 15.57 -17.86
N GLU A 101 -1.99 15.83 -18.65
CA GLU A 101 -2.08 16.74 -19.79
C GLU A 101 -2.88 16.03 -20.90
N SER A 102 -4.19 16.23 -20.81
CA SER A 102 -5.25 16.01 -21.79
C SER A 102 -4.76 15.70 -23.21
N GLY A 103 -4.66 14.40 -23.52
CA GLY A 103 -4.60 13.89 -24.89
C GLY A 103 -5.94 13.94 -25.63
N ALA A 104 -6.86 14.85 -25.29
CA ALA A 104 -8.05 15.10 -26.09
C ALA A 104 -7.67 16.00 -27.28
N THR A 105 -7.07 15.42 -28.31
CA THR A 105 -6.89 16.11 -29.60
C THR A 105 -8.27 16.44 -30.13
N LYS A 106 -8.65 17.72 -30.08
CA LYS A 106 -9.81 18.23 -30.82
C LYS A 106 -9.50 18.09 -32.30
N VAL A 107 -10.07 17.07 -32.96
CA VAL A 107 -10.08 16.99 -34.43
C VAL A 107 -10.86 18.20 -34.93
N LYS A 108 -10.12 19.22 -35.37
CA LYS A 108 -10.66 20.42 -36.00
C LYS A 108 -11.18 20.01 -37.38
N LYS A 109 -12.50 20.03 -37.52
CA LYS A 109 -13.22 19.87 -38.78
C LYS A 109 -12.81 21.03 -39.71
N GLY A 110 -12.23 20.69 -40.85
CA GLY A 110 -11.94 21.55 -41.99
C GLY A 110 -12.12 20.74 -43.25
#